data_AF-A0A356KIV3-F1
#
_entry.id   AF-A0A356KIV3-F1
#
_cell.length_a   1.000
_cell.length_b   1.000
_cell.length_c   1.000
_cell.angle_alpha   90.00
_cell.angle_beta   90.00
_cell.angle_gamma   90.00
#
_symmetry.space_group_name_H-M   'P 1'
#
loop_
_entity.id
_entity.type
_entity.pdbx_description
1 polymer ?
#
loop_
_entity_poly.entity_id
_entity_poly.type
_entity_poly.pdbx_seq_one_letter_code
_entity_poly.pdbx_strand_id
1 'polypeptide(L)'
;MSALRPLRCPECGGGAPLVEAPETACAYCGATVPIPADYVEAARLRGQERVARQQAEPLWRALADGAPAWVPLAALGAVALAPPAGALAVNLLSEWSSQADVMAFVALPLLLPGAGVFFWASAVNATTLGFRAALGARAPKEEGQPPGCRSCGAPLEVEPGALFATCLYCETDSLLESMPLDRLAEGLRQTLSSLQDAVRALRRRRRLLAFGTFGFTLLIGTVSALLAYAVKATV
;
A
#
# COMPACT_ATOMS: atom_id res chain seq x y z
N MET A 1 -21.29 -9.04 -19.96
CA MET A 1 -20.37 -8.65 -21.05
C MET A 1 -19.96 -9.92 -21.76
N SER A 2 -20.23 -10.04 -23.06
CA SER A 2 -19.80 -11.19 -23.84
C SER A 2 -18.27 -11.23 -23.86
N ALA A 3 -17.68 -12.41 -23.68
CA ALA A 3 -16.23 -12.57 -23.78
C ALA A 3 -15.79 -12.23 -25.22
N LEU A 4 -15.01 -11.17 -25.38
CA LEU A 4 -14.43 -10.79 -26.66
C LEU A 4 -13.48 -11.89 -27.13
N ARG A 5 -13.59 -12.29 -28.41
CA ARG A 5 -12.69 -13.28 -29.00
C ARG A 5 -11.44 -12.56 -29.55
N PRO A 6 -10.28 -13.22 -29.64
CA PRO A 6 -9.12 -12.60 -30.29
C PRO A 6 -9.45 -12.17 -31.73
N LEU A 7 -9.18 -10.90 -32.06
CA LEU A 7 -9.39 -10.36 -33.40
C LEU A 7 -8.41 -11.07 -34.37
N ARG A 8 -8.93 -11.61 -35.48
CA ARG A 8 -8.13 -12.28 -36.51
C ARG A 8 -8.26 -11.54 -37.84
N CYS A 9 -7.16 -11.48 -38.58
CA CYS A 9 -7.14 -10.96 -39.94
C CYS A 9 -7.98 -11.86 -40.86
N PRO A 10 -8.89 -11.32 -41.69
CA PRO A 10 -9.71 -12.12 -42.60
C PRO A 10 -8.88 -12.74 -43.74
N GLU A 11 -7.78 -12.10 -44.14
CA GLU A 11 -6.93 -12.56 -45.24
C GLU A 11 -5.99 -13.71 -44.83
N CYS A 12 -5.17 -13.50 -43.79
CA CYS A 12 -4.14 -14.47 -43.40
C CYS A 12 -4.46 -15.28 -42.13
N GLY A 13 -5.55 -14.95 -41.41
CA GLY A 13 -5.91 -15.59 -40.14
C GLY A 13 -5.04 -15.23 -38.94
N GLY A 14 -4.01 -14.39 -39.12
CA GLY A 14 -3.11 -13.93 -38.05
C GLY A 14 -3.81 -13.02 -37.03
N GLY A 15 -3.26 -12.90 -35.82
CA GLY A 15 -3.78 -11.98 -34.80
C GLY A 15 -3.68 -10.53 -35.24
N ALA A 16 -4.77 -9.78 -35.13
CA ALA A 16 -4.80 -8.35 -35.45
C ALA A 16 -4.67 -7.51 -34.16
N PRO A 17 -3.81 -6.48 -34.13
CA PRO A 17 -3.61 -5.67 -32.95
C PRO A 17 -4.87 -4.85 -32.63
N LEU A 18 -5.16 -4.68 -31.34
CA LEU A 18 -6.28 -3.88 -30.90
C LEU A 18 -5.84 -2.41 -30.74
N VAL A 19 -6.40 -1.51 -31.55
CA VAL A 19 -6.10 -0.07 -31.54
C VAL A 19 -7.39 0.75 -31.41
N GLU A 20 -7.28 2.00 -30.93
CA GLU A 20 -8.39 2.95 -30.83
C GLU A 20 -8.73 3.59 -32.19
N ALA A 21 -8.94 2.76 -33.21
CA ALA A 21 -9.29 3.17 -34.57
C ALA A 21 -10.26 2.15 -35.19
N PRO A 22 -11.10 2.56 -36.16
CA PRO A 22 -12.04 1.64 -36.82
C PRO A 22 -11.34 0.59 -37.70
N GLU A 23 -10.08 0.80 -38.05
CA GLU A 23 -9.28 -0.09 -38.89
C GLU A 23 -7.85 -0.18 -38.37
N THR A 24 -7.18 -1.31 -38.63
CA THR A 24 -5.76 -1.51 -38.33
C THR A 24 -5.06 -2.31 -39.41
N ALA A 25 -3.75 -2.16 -39.57
CA ALA A 25 -2.97 -2.99 -40.49
C ALA A 25 -2.57 -4.31 -39.81
N CYS A 26 -2.77 -5.43 -40.50
CA CYS A 26 -2.29 -6.72 -40.02
C CYS A 26 -0.76 -6.75 -39.96
N ALA A 27 -0.18 -7.05 -38.79
CA ALA A 27 1.27 -7.13 -38.61
C ALA A 27 1.96 -8.22 -39.45
N TYR A 28 1.21 -9.20 -39.97
CA TYR A 28 1.74 -10.32 -40.75
C TYR A 28 1.69 -10.11 -42.26
N CYS A 29 0.55 -9.63 -42.79
CA CYS A 29 0.34 -9.50 -44.25
C CYS A 29 0.12 -8.06 -44.73
N GLY A 30 0.01 -7.09 -43.83
CA GLY A 30 -0.23 -5.69 -44.15
C GLY A 30 -1.67 -5.35 -44.55
N ALA A 31 -2.57 -6.33 -44.69
CA ALA A 31 -3.96 -6.08 -45.04
C ALA A 31 -4.68 -5.23 -43.99
N THR A 32 -5.55 -4.32 -44.44
CA THR A 32 -6.42 -3.52 -43.58
C THR A 32 -7.50 -4.42 -42.96
N VAL A 33 -7.59 -4.43 -41.63
CA VAL A 33 -8.53 -5.22 -40.86
C VAL A 33 -9.56 -4.27 -40.22
N PRO A 34 -10.86 -4.37 -40.57
CA PRO A 34 -11.89 -3.59 -39.90
C PRO A 34 -12.08 -4.09 -38.46
N ILE A 35 -12.07 -3.17 -37.51
CA ILE A 35 -12.25 -3.43 -36.08
C ILE A 35 -13.72 -3.18 -35.71
N PRO A 36 -14.47 -4.17 -35.20
CA PRO A 36 -15.85 -3.96 -34.77
C PRO A 36 -15.95 -2.91 -33.64
N ALA A 37 -17.06 -2.16 -33.59
CA ALA A 37 -17.24 -1.07 -32.62
C ALA A 37 -17.00 -1.48 -31.15
N ASP A 38 -17.44 -2.68 -30.76
CA ASP A 38 -17.23 -3.23 -29.42
C ASP A 38 -15.74 -3.37 -29.06
N TYR A 39 -14.90 -3.68 -30.05
CA TYR A 39 -13.45 -3.81 -29.87
C TYR A 39 -12.78 -2.44 -29.78
N VAL A 40 -13.24 -1.46 -30.57
CA VAL A 40 -12.77 -0.07 -30.47
C VAL A 40 -13.06 0.50 -29.07
N GLU A 41 -14.27 0.24 -28.55
CA GLU A 41 -14.63 0.64 -27.19
C GLU A 41 -13.78 -0.06 -26.14
N ALA A 42 -13.53 -1.36 -26.28
CA ALA A 42 -12.63 -2.09 -25.39
C ALA A 42 -11.19 -1.57 -25.45
N ALA A 43 -10.70 -1.19 -26.63
CA ALA A 43 -9.39 -0.57 -26.82
C ALA A 43 -9.31 0.76 -26.06
N ARG A 44 -10.34 1.59 -26.18
CA ARG A 44 -10.46 2.89 -25.51
C ARG A 44 -10.47 2.76 -23.98
N LEU A 45 -11.23 1.81 -23.46
CA LEU A 45 -11.27 1.53 -22.01
C LEU A 45 -9.88 1.08 -21.51
N ARG A 46 -9.16 0.25 -22.28
CA ARG A 46 -7.78 -0.16 -21.96
C ARG A 46 -6.80 1.01 -22.01
N GLY A 47 -6.95 1.92 -22.99
CA GLY A 47 -6.16 3.14 -23.07
C GLY A 47 -6.36 4.04 -21.86
N GLN A 48 -7.62 4.26 -21.46
CA GLN A 48 -7.97 5.03 -20.25
C GLN A 48 -7.39 4.40 -18.98
N GLU A 49 -7.46 3.07 -18.84
CA GLU A 49 -6.87 2.37 -17.70
C GLU A 49 -5.34 2.57 -17.64
N ARG A 50 -4.66 2.49 -18.79
CA ARG A 50 -3.22 2.73 -18.89
C ARG A 50 -2.85 4.16 -18.47
N VAL A 51 -3.59 5.16 -18.92
CA VAL A 51 -3.38 6.56 -18.53
C VAL A 51 -3.62 6.76 -17.04
N ALA A 52 -4.73 6.23 -16.51
CA ALA A 52 -5.03 6.31 -15.08
C ALA A 52 -3.92 5.64 -14.23
N ARG A 53 -3.35 4.54 -14.72
CA ARG A 53 -2.23 3.83 -14.07
C ARG A 53 -0.96 4.68 -14.05
N GLN A 54 -0.60 5.29 -15.18
CA GLN A 54 0.56 6.19 -15.26
C GLN A 54 0.40 7.39 -14.30
N GLN A 55 -0.81 7.95 -14.21
CA GLN A 55 -1.10 9.05 -13.27
C GLN A 55 -1.06 8.61 -11.80
N ALA A 56 -1.42 7.35 -11.51
CA ALA A 56 -1.39 6.81 -10.16
C ALA A 56 0.02 6.38 -9.71
N GLU A 57 0.94 6.11 -10.64
CA GLU A 57 2.30 5.65 -10.34
C GLU A 57 3.07 6.52 -9.33
N PRO A 58 3.11 7.87 -9.42
CA PRO A 58 3.82 8.68 -8.42
C PRO A 58 3.20 8.56 -7.01
N LEU A 59 1.88 8.44 -6.91
CA LEU A 59 1.19 8.21 -5.64
C LEU A 59 1.53 6.83 -5.07
N TRP A 60 1.65 5.83 -5.94
CA TRP A 60 2.08 4.49 -5.56
C TRP A 60 3.53 4.46 -5.11
N ARG A 61 4.45 5.19 -5.77
CA ARG A 61 5.84 5.32 -5.32
C ARG A 61 5.92 5.93 -3.92
N ALA A 62 5.22 7.02 -3.68
CA ALA A 62 5.16 7.66 -2.37
C ALA A 62 4.61 6.71 -1.28
N LEU A 63 3.66 5.85 -1.61
CA LEU A 63 3.14 4.83 -0.68
C LEU A 63 4.09 3.64 -0.51
N ALA A 64 4.82 3.28 -1.56
CA ALA A 64 5.79 2.20 -1.56
C ALA A 64 6.98 2.55 -0.66
N ASP A 65 7.46 3.79 -0.68
CA ASP A 65 8.55 4.25 0.18
C ASP A 65 8.25 4.08 1.69
N GLY A 66 6.96 3.93 2.04
CA GLY A 66 6.52 3.66 3.41
C GLY A 66 6.74 4.85 4.34
N ALA A 67 6.62 4.62 5.65
CA ALA A 67 7.05 5.64 6.61
C ALA A 67 8.58 5.66 6.63
N PRO A 68 9.24 6.83 6.51
CA PRO A 68 10.69 6.90 6.54
C PRO A 68 11.20 6.29 7.84
N ALA A 69 12.33 5.56 7.78
CA ALA A 69 12.82 4.75 8.90
C ALA A 69 13.06 5.55 10.20
N TRP A 70 13.30 6.86 10.09
CA TRP A 70 13.46 7.74 11.26
C TRP A 70 12.14 7.96 12.03
N VAL A 71 10.97 7.86 11.39
CA VAL A 71 9.67 8.11 12.04
C VAL A 71 9.37 7.11 13.15
N PRO A 72 9.41 5.78 12.94
CA PRO A 72 9.20 4.83 14.04
C PRO A 72 10.30 4.93 15.10
N LEU A 73 11.55 5.25 14.71
CA LEU A 73 12.64 5.46 15.67
C LEU A 73 12.41 6.70 16.54
N ALA A 74 11.99 7.81 15.95
CA ALA A 74 11.66 9.04 16.67
C ALA A 74 10.44 8.86 17.59
N ALA A 75 9.42 8.13 17.12
CA ALA A 75 8.26 7.79 17.94
C ALA A 75 8.65 6.90 19.14
N LEU A 76 9.48 5.87 18.91
CA LEU A 76 10.01 5.02 19.97
C LEU A 76 10.88 5.82 20.95
N GLY A 77 11.73 6.70 20.44
CA GLY A 77 12.56 7.60 21.24
C GLY A 77 11.72 8.54 22.10
N ALA A 78 10.65 9.13 21.55
CA ALA A 78 9.73 9.97 22.30
C ALA A 78 9.02 9.18 23.41
N VAL A 79 8.57 7.97 23.13
CA VAL A 79 7.96 7.06 24.13
C VAL A 79 8.96 6.68 25.23
N ALA A 80 10.22 6.41 24.88
CA ALA A 80 11.25 6.02 25.83
C ALA A 80 11.77 7.18 26.69
N LEU A 81 11.85 8.38 26.11
CA LEU A 81 12.38 9.58 26.79
C LEU A 81 11.30 10.38 27.54
N ALA A 82 10.01 10.18 27.23
CA ALA A 82 8.91 10.87 27.90
C ALA A 82 8.89 10.65 29.43
N PRO A 83 9.01 9.42 29.98
CA PRO A 83 9.01 9.22 31.42
C PRO A 83 10.17 9.90 32.17
N PRO A 84 11.46 9.75 31.78
CA PRO A 84 12.54 10.43 32.49
C PRO A 84 12.50 11.95 32.32
N ALA A 85 12.09 12.47 31.15
CA ALA A 85 11.89 13.91 30.96
C ALA A 85 10.75 14.46 31.83
N GLY A 86 9.65 13.70 31.93
CA GLY A 86 8.54 13.98 32.83
C GLY A 86 9.00 14.01 34.29
N ALA A 87 9.72 12.99 34.76
CA ALA A 87 10.28 12.92 36.11
C ALA A 87 11.22 14.10 36.43
N LEU A 88 12.07 14.49 35.48
CA LEU A 88 12.95 15.66 35.63
C LEU A 88 12.12 16.95 35.73
N ALA A 89 11.12 17.14 34.87
CA ALA A 89 10.21 18.27 34.92
C ALA A 89 9.43 18.31 36.25
N VAL A 90 8.97 17.16 36.76
CA VAL A 90 8.33 17.05 38.08
C VAL A 90 9.28 17.56 39.16
N ASN A 91 10.52 17.08 39.20
CA ASN A 91 11.49 17.50 40.21
C ASN A 91 11.75 19.01 40.17
N LEU A 92 11.85 19.59 38.96
CA LEU A 92 12.05 21.04 38.78
C LEU A 92 10.83 21.90 39.15
N LEU A 93 9.62 21.32 39.10
CA LEU A 93 8.34 22.02 39.33
C LEU A 93 7.65 21.61 40.65
N SER A 94 8.29 20.74 41.43
CA SER A 94 7.69 20.05 42.59
C SER A 94 7.31 20.95 43.77
N GLU A 95 7.76 22.21 43.80
CA GLU A 95 7.29 23.18 44.80
C GLU A 95 5.81 23.54 44.63
N TRP A 96 5.21 23.29 43.46
CA TRP A 96 3.88 23.81 43.09
C TRP A 96 2.81 22.73 42.82
N SER A 97 3.15 21.44 42.81
CA SER A 97 2.16 20.38 42.51
C SER A 97 2.51 19.00 43.06
N SER A 98 1.51 18.15 43.25
CA SER A 98 1.71 16.76 43.65
C SER A 98 2.40 15.97 42.51
N GLN A 99 3.30 15.03 42.85
CA GLN A 99 3.99 14.20 41.84
C GLN A 99 3.02 13.46 40.91
N ALA A 100 1.81 13.14 41.39
CA ALA A 100 0.77 12.47 40.62
C ALA A 100 0.20 13.37 39.51
N ASP A 101 0.00 14.65 39.78
CA ASP A 101 -0.53 15.61 38.80
C ASP A 101 0.44 15.79 37.63
N VAL A 102 1.73 15.96 37.91
CA VAL A 102 2.70 16.19 36.83
C VAL A 102 2.87 14.95 35.94
N MET A 103 2.83 13.74 36.50
CA MET A 103 2.84 12.52 35.68
C MET A 103 1.58 12.40 34.81
N ALA A 104 0.40 12.74 35.33
CA ALA A 104 -0.85 12.71 34.58
C ALA A 104 -0.91 13.78 33.46
N PHE A 105 -0.42 14.99 33.74
CA PHE A 105 -0.49 16.12 32.80
C PHE A 105 0.67 16.20 31.81
N VAL A 106 1.82 15.58 32.08
CA VAL A 106 3.02 15.66 31.21
C VAL A 106 3.33 14.34 30.52
N ALA A 107 3.33 13.21 31.24
CA ALA A 107 3.76 11.95 30.65
C ALA A 107 2.69 11.39 29.68
N LEU A 108 1.42 11.51 30.04
CA LEU A 108 0.30 10.96 29.28
C LEU A 108 0.10 11.62 27.90
N PRO A 109 0.12 12.96 27.77
CA PRO A 109 -0.01 13.62 26.47
C PRO A 109 1.23 13.43 25.58
N LEU A 110 2.39 13.07 26.15
CA LEU A 110 3.59 12.72 25.38
C LEU A 110 3.57 11.27 24.87
N LEU A 111 3.13 10.33 25.71
CA LEU A 111 3.08 8.91 25.39
C LEU A 111 2.06 8.59 24.28
N LEU A 112 0.89 9.23 24.32
CA LEU A 112 -0.21 8.95 23.39
C LEU A 112 0.12 9.22 21.91
N PRO A 113 0.59 10.42 21.51
CA PRO A 113 0.94 10.69 20.12
C PRO A 113 2.15 9.87 19.67
N GLY A 114 3.14 9.64 20.55
CA GLY A 114 4.27 8.77 20.24
C GLY A 114 3.83 7.33 19.92
N ALA A 115 3.02 6.74 20.79
CA ALA A 115 2.45 5.41 20.55
C ALA A 115 1.56 5.38 19.31
N GLY A 116 0.72 6.40 19.10
CA GLY A 116 -0.14 6.51 17.93
C GLY A 116 0.64 6.55 16.61
N VAL A 117 1.69 7.37 16.54
CA VAL A 117 2.58 7.46 15.37
C VAL A 117 3.32 6.14 15.14
N PHE A 118 3.80 5.50 16.21
CA PHE A 118 4.46 4.19 16.11
C PHE A 118 3.52 3.13 15.53
N PHE A 119 2.32 2.95 16.11
CA PHE A 119 1.35 1.98 15.61
C PHE A 119 0.89 2.28 14.18
N TRP A 120 0.71 3.56 13.83
CA TRP A 120 0.40 3.97 12.47
C TRP A 120 1.53 3.61 11.50
N ALA A 121 2.77 3.97 11.82
CA ALA A 121 3.94 3.68 10.97
C ALA A 121 4.15 2.17 10.81
N SER A 122 4.04 1.39 11.90
CA SER A 122 4.13 -0.06 11.85
C SER A 122 3.01 -0.68 11.01
N ALA A 123 1.77 -0.18 11.14
CA ALA A 123 0.66 -0.65 10.33
C ALA A 123 0.85 -0.33 8.84
N VAL A 124 1.27 0.90 8.50
CA VAL A 124 1.58 1.31 7.13
C VAL A 124 2.68 0.42 6.55
N ASN A 125 3.81 0.27 7.25
CA ASN A 125 4.92 -0.55 6.77
C ASN A 125 4.53 -2.01 6.57
N ALA A 126 3.79 -2.61 7.51
CA ALA A 126 3.30 -3.98 7.37
C ALA A 126 2.36 -4.12 6.15
N THR A 127 1.49 -3.15 5.91
CA THR A 127 0.60 -3.17 4.73
C THR A 127 1.35 -2.99 3.42
N THR A 128 2.32 -2.08 3.38
CA THR A 128 3.16 -1.84 2.20
C THR A 128 3.96 -3.09 1.85
N LEU A 129 4.56 -3.75 2.84
CA LEU A 129 5.27 -5.02 2.64
C LEU A 129 4.34 -6.11 2.09
N GLY A 130 3.15 -6.26 2.67
CA GLY A 130 2.17 -7.24 2.20
C GLY A 130 1.71 -6.98 0.77
N PHE A 131 1.49 -5.71 0.41
CA PHE A 131 1.11 -5.31 -0.94
C PHE A 131 2.25 -5.55 -1.94
N ARG A 132 3.48 -5.15 -1.60
CA ARG A 132 4.68 -5.42 -2.41
C ARG A 132 4.88 -6.91 -2.65
N ALA A 133 4.72 -7.73 -1.62
CA ALA A 133 4.82 -9.18 -1.72
C ALA A 133 3.74 -9.78 -2.64
N ALA A 134 2.50 -9.30 -2.53
CA ALA A 134 1.37 -9.79 -3.33
C ALA A 134 1.45 -9.37 -4.80
N LEU A 135 1.92 -8.15 -5.06
CA LEU A 135 2.00 -7.60 -6.42
C LEU A 135 3.35 -7.84 -7.09
N GLY A 136 4.37 -8.25 -6.35
CA GLY A 136 5.74 -8.47 -6.83
C GLY A 136 5.81 -9.44 -7.99
N ALA A 137 6.57 -9.06 -9.02
CA ALA A 137 6.99 -9.96 -10.07
C ALA A 137 7.72 -11.18 -9.48
N ARG A 138 7.68 -12.31 -10.19
CA ARG A 138 8.50 -13.46 -9.81
C ARG A 138 9.96 -13.12 -10.08
N ALA A 139 10.81 -13.43 -9.11
CA ALA A 139 12.25 -13.33 -9.26
C ALA A 139 12.71 -14.11 -10.51
N PRO A 140 13.70 -13.60 -11.25
CA PRO A 140 14.27 -14.31 -12.39
C PRO A 140 14.92 -15.61 -11.91
N LYS A 141 14.90 -16.66 -12.76
CA LYS A 141 15.50 -17.96 -12.41
C LYS A 141 17.02 -17.90 -12.36
N GLU A 142 17.60 -17.03 -13.18
CA GLU A 142 19.04 -16.84 -13.33
C GLU A 142 19.33 -15.34 -13.35
N GLU A 143 20.51 -14.97 -12.89
CA GLU A 143 20.99 -13.59 -12.92
C GLU A 143 21.04 -13.08 -14.37
N GLY A 144 20.41 -11.93 -14.63
CA GLY A 144 20.31 -11.33 -15.97
C GLY A 144 19.06 -11.71 -16.78
N GLN A 145 18.24 -12.68 -16.35
CA GLN A 145 16.94 -12.94 -16.99
C GLN A 145 15.90 -11.88 -16.59
N PRO A 146 14.91 -11.57 -17.45
CA PRO A 146 13.81 -10.68 -17.08
C PRO A 146 12.95 -11.31 -15.97
N PRO A 147 12.37 -10.49 -15.08
CA PRO A 147 11.47 -10.98 -14.05
C PRO A 147 10.21 -11.59 -14.68
N GLY A 148 9.61 -12.58 -14.01
CA GLY A 148 8.41 -13.25 -14.48
C GLY A 148 7.12 -12.59 -13.98
N CYS A 149 6.02 -12.74 -14.72
CA CYS A 149 4.70 -12.30 -14.29
C CYS A 149 4.29 -12.99 -12.99
N ARG A 150 3.72 -12.23 -12.03
CA ARG A 150 3.26 -12.80 -10.75
C ARG A 150 2.19 -13.88 -10.91
N SER A 151 1.34 -13.76 -11.93
CA SER A 151 0.21 -14.65 -12.20
C SER A 151 0.66 -15.88 -13.01
N CYS A 152 1.00 -15.69 -14.29
CA CYS A 152 1.31 -16.80 -15.19
C CYS A 152 2.80 -17.19 -15.25
N GLY A 153 3.71 -16.38 -14.72
CA GLY A 153 5.16 -16.63 -14.78
C GLY A 153 5.85 -16.27 -16.10
N ALA A 154 5.13 -15.77 -17.11
CA ALA A 154 5.72 -15.37 -18.39
C ALA A 154 6.74 -14.21 -18.22
N PRO A 155 7.82 -14.14 -19.03
CA PRO A 155 8.80 -13.07 -18.92
C PRO A 155 8.16 -11.70 -19.15
N LEU A 156 8.50 -10.73 -18.32
CA LEU A 156 8.03 -9.35 -18.42
C LEU A 156 9.04 -8.52 -19.19
N GLU A 157 8.54 -7.71 -20.12
CA GLU A 157 9.31 -6.66 -20.75
C GLU A 157 9.29 -5.44 -19.83
N VAL A 158 10.47 -5.01 -19.39
CA VAL A 158 10.64 -4.00 -18.34
C VAL A 158 11.28 -2.77 -18.92
N GLU A 159 10.58 -1.65 -18.86
CA GLU A 159 11.16 -0.34 -19.14
C GLU A 159 12.06 0.09 -17.96
N PRO A 160 13.29 0.59 -18.20
CA PRO A 160 14.19 1.01 -17.14
C PRO A 160 13.54 2.04 -16.21
N GLY A 161 13.46 1.74 -14.91
CA GLY A 161 12.88 2.63 -13.89
C GLY A 161 11.36 2.58 -13.77
N ALA A 162 10.66 1.71 -14.51
CA ALA A 162 9.24 1.47 -14.31
C ALA A 162 8.99 0.77 -12.96
N LEU A 163 7.97 1.21 -12.22
CA LEU A 163 7.58 0.55 -10.97
C LEU A 163 6.77 -0.73 -11.24
N PHE A 164 5.99 -0.75 -12.32
CA PHE A 164 5.14 -1.86 -12.73
C PHE A 164 5.42 -2.27 -14.17
N ALA A 165 5.26 -3.56 -14.48
CA ALA A 165 5.13 -4.06 -15.85
C ALA A 165 3.83 -4.85 -16.00
N THR A 166 3.18 -4.70 -17.15
CA THR A 166 1.99 -5.47 -17.51
C THR A 166 2.39 -6.67 -18.35
N CYS A 167 1.96 -7.86 -17.94
CA CYS A 167 2.25 -9.07 -18.70
C CYS A 167 1.51 -9.07 -20.05
N LEU A 168 2.22 -9.24 -21.16
CA LEU A 168 1.63 -9.33 -22.50
C LEU A 168 0.72 -10.57 -22.69
N TYR A 169 0.84 -11.57 -21.83
CA TYR A 169 0.10 -12.83 -21.95
C TYR A 169 -1.20 -12.86 -21.14
N CYS A 170 -1.12 -12.54 -19.85
CA CYS A 170 -2.28 -12.61 -18.94
C CYS A 170 -2.79 -11.23 -18.51
N GLU A 171 -2.21 -10.15 -19.05
CA GLU A 171 -2.53 -8.74 -18.75
C GLU A 171 -2.43 -8.38 -17.26
N THR A 172 -1.83 -9.24 -16.44
CA THR A 172 -1.66 -8.99 -15.01
C THR A 172 -0.46 -8.09 -14.80
N ASP A 173 -0.67 -6.99 -14.08
CA ASP A 173 0.41 -6.12 -13.63
C ASP A 173 1.34 -6.86 -12.67
N SER A 174 2.59 -6.46 -12.60
CA SER A 174 3.56 -7.00 -11.65
C SER A 174 4.48 -5.87 -11.20
N LEU A 175 4.64 -5.72 -9.90
CA LEU A 175 5.54 -4.74 -9.30
C LEU A 175 6.97 -5.23 -9.51
N LEU A 176 7.83 -4.39 -10.08
CA LEU A 176 9.18 -4.75 -10.48
C LEU A 176 10.22 -4.58 -9.38
N GLU A 177 9.88 -3.84 -8.32
CA GLU A 177 10.78 -3.55 -7.21
C GLU A 177 11.21 -4.85 -6.52
N SER A 178 12.48 -5.21 -6.70
CA SER A 178 13.11 -6.41 -6.15
C SER A 178 13.38 -6.24 -4.66
N MET A 179 12.39 -6.52 -3.83
CA MET A 179 12.64 -6.75 -2.42
C MET A 179 12.97 -8.25 -2.22
N PRO A 180 13.99 -8.62 -1.43
CA PRO A 180 14.26 -10.00 -1.07
C PRO A 180 13.18 -10.53 -0.12
N LEU A 181 11.99 -10.76 -0.66
CA LEU A 181 10.78 -11.19 0.05
C LEU A 181 10.43 -12.65 -0.26
N ASP A 182 11.32 -13.43 -0.87
CA ASP A 182 11.02 -14.77 -1.40
C ASP A 182 10.30 -15.66 -0.39
N ARG A 183 10.70 -15.60 0.89
CA ARG A 183 10.07 -16.38 1.98
C ARG A 183 8.72 -15.82 2.46
N LEU A 184 8.52 -14.50 2.38
CA LEU A 184 7.31 -13.82 2.84
C LEU A 184 6.22 -13.81 1.76
N ALA A 185 6.64 -13.72 0.49
CA ALA A 185 5.76 -13.69 -0.66
C ALA A 185 5.01 -15.02 -0.85
N GLU A 186 5.67 -16.16 -0.62
CA GLU A 186 5.04 -17.47 -0.85
C GLU A 186 3.85 -17.72 0.10
N GLY A 187 3.98 -17.36 1.38
CA GLY A 187 2.88 -17.47 2.35
C GLY A 187 1.74 -16.48 2.09
N LEU A 188 2.06 -15.26 1.65
CA LEU A 188 1.05 -14.24 1.35
C LEU A 188 0.29 -14.51 0.05
N ARG A 189 0.96 -15.07 -0.98
CA ARG A 189 0.33 -15.43 -2.27
C ARG A 189 -0.81 -16.42 -2.11
N GLN A 190 -0.66 -17.42 -1.23
CA GLN A 190 -1.74 -18.36 -0.93
C GLN A 190 -2.94 -17.70 -0.23
N THR A 191 -2.71 -16.61 0.51
CA THR A 191 -3.75 -15.97 1.33
C THR A 191 -4.51 -14.87 0.59
N LEU A 192 -3.91 -14.26 -0.43
CA LEU A 192 -4.47 -13.12 -1.17
C LEU A 192 -4.87 -13.51 -2.61
N SER A 193 -5.73 -14.52 -2.74
CA SER A 193 -6.20 -14.99 -4.06
C SER A 193 -7.06 -13.96 -4.82
N SER A 194 -7.54 -12.89 -4.16
CA SER A 194 -8.20 -11.77 -4.82
C SER A 194 -7.71 -10.40 -4.31
N LEU A 195 -7.36 -9.53 -5.26
CA LEU A 195 -6.93 -8.14 -5.00
C LEU A 195 -8.06 -7.33 -4.35
N GLN A 196 -9.32 -7.70 -4.62
CA GLN A 196 -10.49 -7.11 -3.97
C GLN A 196 -10.57 -7.44 -2.48
N ASP A 197 -10.21 -8.66 -2.07
CA ASP A 197 -10.22 -9.05 -0.65
C ASP A 197 -9.07 -8.38 0.11
N ALA A 198 -7.91 -8.21 -0.52
CA ALA A 198 -6.81 -7.41 0.03
C ALA A 198 -7.25 -5.97 0.31
N VAL A 199 -7.90 -5.32 -0.66
CA VAL A 199 -8.40 -3.94 -0.53
C VAL A 199 -9.51 -3.82 0.52
N ARG A 200 -10.44 -4.79 0.59
CA ARG A 200 -11.49 -4.82 1.62
C ARG A 200 -10.92 -5.02 3.01
N ALA A 201 -9.97 -5.94 3.18
CA ALA A 201 -9.27 -6.16 4.44
C ALA A 201 -8.53 -4.90 4.89
N LEU A 202 -7.85 -4.22 3.95
CA LEU A 202 -7.18 -2.93 4.20
C LEU A 202 -8.13 -1.84 4.67
N ARG A 203 -9.26 -1.64 3.99
CA ARG A 203 -10.27 -0.64 4.40
C ARG A 203 -10.84 -0.94 5.79
N ARG A 204 -11.13 -2.22 6.08
CA ARG A 204 -11.67 -2.64 7.38
C ARG A 204 -10.64 -2.41 8.49
N ARG A 205 -9.38 -2.74 8.23
CA ARG A 205 -8.28 -2.55 9.20
C ARG A 205 -7.96 -1.08 9.44
N ARG A 206 -7.98 -0.22 8.40
CA ARG A 206 -7.86 1.23 8.57
C ARG A 206 -8.98 1.82 9.43
N ARG A 207 -10.23 1.41 9.21
CA ARG A 207 -11.35 1.84 10.06
C ARG A 207 -11.15 1.41 11.50
N LEU A 208 -10.79 0.14 11.73
CA LEU A 208 -10.54 -0.37 13.08
C LEU A 208 -9.37 0.34 13.78
N LEU A 209 -8.29 0.66 13.06
CA LEU A 209 -7.18 1.42 13.62
C LEU A 209 -7.59 2.87 13.94
N ALA A 210 -8.33 3.53 13.06
CA ALA A 210 -8.82 4.89 13.32
C ALA A 210 -9.80 4.95 14.50
N PHE A 211 -10.70 3.98 14.61
CA PHE A 211 -11.59 3.85 15.77
C PHE A 211 -10.83 3.45 17.03
N GLY A 212 -9.82 2.59 16.90
CA GLY A 212 -8.98 2.15 18.01
C GLY A 212 -8.15 3.28 18.59
N THR A 213 -7.48 4.08 17.75
CA THR A 213 -6.69 5.22 18.21
C THR A 213 -7.57 6.29 18.83
N PHE A 214 -8.68 6.66 18.18
CA PHE A 214 -9.59 7.67 18.70
C PHE A 214 -10.31 7.21 19.97
N GLY A 215 -10.74 5.95 20.03
CA GLY A 215 -11.36 5.36 21.21
C GLY A 215 -10.38 5.25 22.38
N PHE A 216 -9.12 4.90 22.11
CA PHE A 216 -8.09 4.81 23.13
C PHE A 216 -7.68 6.17 23.69
N THR A 217 -7.56 7.21 22.86
CA THR A 217 -7.29 8.58 23.35
C THR A 217 -8.45 9.13 24.17
N LEU A 218 -9.70 8.86 23.77
CA LEU A 218 -10.89 9.23 24.54
C LEU A 218 -10.95 8.50 25.89
N LEU A 219 -10.69 7.18 25.89
CA LEU A 219 -10.67 6.37 27.10
C LEU A 219 -9.61 6.89 28.08
N ILE A 220 -8.40 7.17 27.60
CA ILE A 220 -7.33 7.66 28.45
C ILE A 220 -7.62 9.07 28.96
N GLY A 221 -8.11 9.97 28.11
CA GLY A 221 -8.52 11.31 28.52
C GLY A 221 -9.63 11.29 29.58
N THR A 222 -10.62 10.41 29.44
CA THR A 222 -11.70 10.25 30.42
C THR A 222 -11.23 9.66 31.73
N VAL A 223 -10.40 8.61 31.70
CA VAL A 223 -9.80 8.01 32.91
C VAL A 223 -8.95 9.04 33.66
N SER A 224 -8.13 9.82 32.96
CA SER A 224 -7.32 10.86 33.59
C SER A 224 -8.15 12.00 34.18
N ALA A 225 -9.21 12.44 33.50
CA ALA A 225 -10.13 13.43 34.05
C ALA A 225 -10.84 12.93 35.31
N LEU A 226 -11.26 11.66 35.33
CA LEU A 226 -11.90 11.03 36.50
C LEU A 226 -10.93 10.90 37.68
N LEU A 227 -9.68 10.49 37.43
CA LEU A 227 -8.65 10.42 38.47
C LEU A 227 -8.36 11.81 39.07
N ALA A 228 -8.20 12.83 38.23
CA ALA A 228 -8.00 14.20 38.69
C ALA A 228 -9.18 14.71 39.53
N TYR A 229 -10.41 14.39 39.13
CA TYR A 229 -11.61 14.74 39.89
C TYR A 229 -11.66 14.04 41.25
N ALA A 230 -11.33 12.74 41.29
CA ALA A 230 -11.32 11.96 42.53
C ALA A 230 -10.29 12.47 43.54
N VAL A 231 -9.07 12.81 43.10
CA VAL A 231 -8.04 13.40 43.97
C VAL A 231 -8.50 14.73 44.56
N LYS A 232 -9.12 15.59 43.74
CA LYS A 232 -9.64 16.89 44.19
C LYS A 232 -10.80 16.77 45.18
N ALA A 233 -11.55 15.67 45.15
CA ALA A 233 -12.66 15.43 46.08
C ALA A 233 -12.20 14.91 47.46
N THR A 234 -10.98 14.37 47.55
CA THR A 234 -10.42 13.81 48.80
C THR A 234 -9.61 14.79 49.64
N VAL A 235 -9.22 15.94 49.08
CA VAL A 235 -8.47 17.02 49.74
C VAL A 235 -9.43 18.14 50.12
#